data_AF-A0A9I9CPA3-F1
#
_entry.id   AF-A0A9I9CPA3-F1
#
_cell.length_a   1.000
_cell.length_b   1.000
_cell.length_c   1.000
_cell.angle_alpha   90.00
_cell.angle_beta   90.00
_cell.angle_gamma   90.00
#
_symmetry.space_group_name_H-M   'P 1'
#
loop_
_entity.id
_entity.type
_entity.pdbx_description
1 polymer ?
#
loop_
_entity_poly.entity_id
_entity_poly.type
_entity_poly.pdbx_seq_one_letter_code
_entity_poly.pdbx_strand_id
1 'polypeptide(L)'
;MSEYANKRTRGAFIAAVFAMQGFGILAGGVVAIIVSAAFDAKYPAPSYEENPTASTVPQADYVWRIIVIFGAFPALLTYYWRMKMPETARYTALVAKNAKQAAADMSKVLQVELESEPEKVDAGKSKNDFGLFTTSFLRRHGFHLLGTTSTWFLLDIAFYSQNLFQKDIFTAIGWLPPAKTMNAIEEVFRIARAQTLIALCSTVPGYWFTVALIDIMGRFAIQLMGFFFMTVFMFALAIPYHHWTLEANRIGFVVIYSLTFFFANFGPNATTFVVPAEIFPARLRSTCHGISAASGKAGAIVGAFGFQYAEKGLGVKKTLIILGVVNALGMFFTLLVPESKGKSLEEMSGEGGDDEGQSTIESRTVPV
;
A
#
# COMPACT_ATOMS: atom_id res chain seq x y z
N MET A 1 9.00 7.12 11.37
CA MET A 1 7.56 6.92 11.67
C MET A 1 7.34 5.77 12.65
N SER A 2 7.71 4.54 12.30
CA SER A 2 7.72 3.41 13.26
C SER A 2 8.53 3.70 14.53
N GLU A 3 9.51 4.60 14.42
CA GLU A 3 10.40 5.04 15.49
C GLU A 3 9.84 6.14 16.42
N TYR A 4 8.79 6.86 16.00
CA TYR A 4 8.15 7.91 16.83
C TYR A 4 6.86 7.42 17.50
N ALA A 5 6.29 6.33 17.02
CA ALA A 5 4.98 5.87 17.47
C ALA A 5 5.10 4.93 18.69
N ASN A 6 4.16 5.08 19.61
CA ASN A 6 4.09 4.26 20.82
C ASN A 6 3.85 2.78 20.46
N LYS A 7 4.40 1.83 21.25
CA LYS A 7 4.36 0.38 20.97
C LYS A 7 2.94 -0.13 20.69
N ARG A 8 1.92 0.48 21.32
CA ARG A 8 0.51 0.09 21.25
C ARG A 8 -0.25 0.58 20.00
N THR A 9 0.17 1.68 19.37
CA THR A 9 -0.56 2.35 18.27
C THR A 9 0.29 2.53 17.00
N ARG A 10 1.50 1.95 16.99
CA ARG A 10 2.44 2.04 15.86
C ARG A 10 1.85 1.51 14.56
N GLY A 11 1.10 0.41 14.61
CA GLY A 11 0.47 -0.19 13.44
C GLY A 11 -0.54 0.76 12.82
N ALA A 12 -1.48 1.25 13.63
CA ALA A 12 -2.50 2.21 13.20
C ALA A 12 -1.89 3.49 12.62
N PHE A 13 -0.83 4.03 13.24
CA PHE A 13 -0.18 5.26 12.75
C PHE A 13 0.50 5.07 11.38
N ILE A 14 1.27 3.99 11.20
CA ILE A 14 1.90 3.71 9.90
C ILE A 14 0.83 3.41 8.84
N ALA A 15 -0.18 2.62 9.20
CA ALA A 15 -1.30 2.32 8.32
C ALA A 15 -2.10 3.57 7.93
N ALA A 16 -2.27 4.55 8.83
CA ALA A 16 -2.99 5.80 8.54
C ALA A 16 -2.24 6.67 7.54
N VAL A 17 -0.90 6.74 7.65
CA VAL A 17 -0.07 7.41 6.64
C VAL A 17 -0.21 6.70 5.29
N PHE A 18 -0.19 5.36 5.29
CA PHE A 18 -0.38 4.59 4.07
C PHE A 18 -1.80 4.78 3.47
N ALA A 19 -2.82 4.91 4.32
CA ALA A 19 -4.20 5.17 3.91
C ALA A 19 -4.36 6.49 3.12
N MET A 20 -3.43 7.44 3.26
CA MET A 20 -3.40 8.65 2.43
C MET A 20 -3.24 8.35 0.94
N GLN A 21 -2.74 7.16 0.56
CA GLN A 21 -2.77 6.68 -0.82
C GLN A 21 -4.20 6.63 -1.37
N GLY A 22 -5.16 6.18 -0.58
CA GLY A 22 -6.57 6.14 -0.96
C GLY A 22 -7.15 7.53 -1.25
N PHE A 23 -6.81 8.53 -0.42
CA PHE A 23 -7.19 9.92 -0.69
C PHE A 23 -6.52 10.48 -1.94
N GLY A 24 -5.26 10.11 -2.21
CA GLY A 24 -4.58 10.47 -3.46
C GLY A 24 -5.31 9.93 -4.69
N ILE A 25 -5.75 8.67 -4.65
CA ILE A 25 -6.55 8.05 -5.72
C ILE A 25 -7.88 8.78 -5.90
N LEU A 26 -8.59 9.07 -4.81
CA LEU A 26 -9.86 9.81 -4.87
C LEU A 26 -9.70 11.22 -5.42
N ALA A 27 -8.71 11.98 -4.93
CA ALA A 27 -8.45 13.34 -5.38
C ALA A 27 -8.09 13.36 -6.88
N GLY A 28 -7.23 12.44 -7.33
CA GLY A 28 -6.91 12.28 -8.74
C GLY A 28 -8.13 11.96 -9.61
N GLY A 29 -8.98 11.04 -9.14
CA GLY A 29 -10.22 10.68 -9.80
C GLY A 29 -11.23 11.84 -9.89
N VAL A 30 -11.43 12.58 -8.80
CA VAL A 30 -12.30 13.77 -8.76
C VAL A 30 -11.80 14.86 -9.71
N VAL A 31 -10.51 15.14 -9.71
CA VAL A 31 -9.90 16.12 -10.64
C VAL A 31 -10.10 15.67 -12.08
N ALA A 32 -9.87 14.39 -12.39
CA ALA A 32 -10.09 13.85 -13.73
C ALA A 32 -11.56 13.98 -14.17
N ILE A 33 -12.53 13.72 -13.27
CA ILE A 33 -13.96 13.88 -13.54
C ILE A 33 -14.29 15.35 -13.83
N ILE A 34 -13.84 16.28 -12.98
CA ILE A 34 -14.14 17.72 -13.12
C ILE A 34 -13.55 18.28 -14.42
N VAL A 35 -12.27 18.01 -14.68
CA VAL A 35 -11.58 18.53 -15.87
C VAL A 35 -12.20 17.93 -17.13
N SER A 36 -12.44 16.62 -17.16
CA SER A 36 -13.02 15.97 -18.36
C SER A 36 -14.45 16.45 -18.61
N ALA A 37 -15.28 16.58 -17.57
CA ALA A 37 -16.65 17.10 -17.71
C ALA A 37 -16.69 18.55 -18.21
N ALA A 38 -15.79 19.40 -17.70
CA ALA A 38 -15.72 20.80 -18.13
C ALA A 38 -15.28 20.94 -19.59
N PHE A 39 -14.36 20.10 -20.03
CA PHE A 39 -13.88 20.10 -21.42
C PHE A 39 -14.90 19.47 -22.39
N ASP A 40 -15.55 18.37 -22.00
CA ASP A 40 -16.58 17.73 -22.82
C ASP A 40 -17.81 18.63 -23.02
N ALA A 41 -18.23 19.35 -21.96
CA ALA A 41 -19.33 20.31 -22.04
C ALA A 41 -19.01 21.53 -22.93
N LYS A 42 -17.74 21.93 -23.02
CA LYS A 42 -17.31 23.12 -23.78
C LYS A 42 -16.89 22.80 -25.21
N TYR A 43 -16.39 21.59 -25.45
CA TYR A 43 -15.86 21.13 -26.73
C TYR A 43 -16.46 19.76 -27.08
N PRO A 44 -17.76 19.68 -27.43
CA PRO A 44 -18.39 18.43 -27.80
C PRO A 44 -17.72 17.87 -29.07
N ALA A 45 -17.32 16.61 -29.02
CA ALA A 45 -16.65 15.91 -30.10
C ALA A 45 -17.46 14.67 -30.52
N PRO A 46 -17.47 14.32 -31.82
CA PRO A 46 -18.14 13.10 -32.28
C PRO A 46 -17.44 11.85 -31.75
N SER A 47 -18.15 10.72 -31.79
CA SER A 47 -17.58 9.43 -31.41
C SER A 47 -16.44 9.02 -32.34
N TYR A 48 -15.54 8.15 -31.86
CA TYR A 48 -14.41 7.68 -32.65
C TYR A 48 -14.85 6.93 -33.93
N GLU A 49 -16.00 6.24 -33.90
CA GLU A 49 -16.59 5.57 -35.07
C GLU A 49 -17.09 6.54 -36.15
N GLU A 50 -17.67 7.68 -35.75
CA GLU A 50 -18.18 8.67 -36.70
C GLU A 50 -17.06 9.44 -37.38
N ASN A 51 -16.06 9.88 -36.60
CA ASN A 51 -14.92 10.60 -37.14
C ASN A 51 -13.68 10.48 -36.23
N PRO A 52 -12.72 9.60 -36.57
CA PRO A 52 -11.52 9.38 -35.76
C PRO A 52 -10.68 10.64 -35.54
N THR A 53 -10.59 11.55 -36.52
CA THR A 53 -9.74 12.74 -36.43
C THR A 53 -10.40 13.85 -35.62
N ALA A 54 -11.73 13.99 -35.73
CA ALA A 54 -12.48 14.98 -34.94
C ALA A 54 -12.76 14.50 -33.51
N SER A 55 -12.75 13.19 -33.26
CA SER A 55 -12.92 12.59 -31.93
C SER A 55 -11.73 12.87 -30.99
N THR A 56 -10.54 13.03 -31.54
CA THR A 56 -9.33 13.46 -30.82
C THR A 56 -9.12 14.96 -30.96
N VAL A 57 -10.00 15.75 -30.33
CA VAL A 57 -9.88 17.21 -30.33
C VAL A 57 -8.52 17.65 -29.75
N PRO A 58 -7.84 18.67 -30.32
CA PRO A 58 -6.58 19.19 -29.76
C PRO A 58 -6.71 19.59 -28.27
N GLN A 59 -7.92 19.96 -27.86
CA GLN A 59 -8.25 20.32 -26.48
C GLN A 59 -8.12 19.15 -25.49
N ALA A 60 -8.22 17.90 -25.95
CA ALA A 60 -7.98 16.72 -25.12
C ALA A 60 -6.54 16.65 -24.62
N ASP A 61 -5.58 17.25 -25.34
CA ASP A 61 -4.19 17.35 -24.90
C ASP A 61 -4.04 18.21 -23.63
N TYR A 62 -4.89 19.22 -23.44
CA TYR A 62 -4.88 20.01 -22.20
C TYR A 62 -5.43 19.23 -21.01
N VAL A 63 -6.38 18.30 -21.22
CA VAL A 63 -7.03 17.54 -20.14
C VAL A 63 -5.99 16.75 -19.33
N TRP A 64 -5.19 15.91 -19.98
CA TRP A 64 -4.19 15.11 -19.27
C TRP A 64 -3.08 15.98 -18.65
N ARG A 65 -2.67 17.07 -19.32
CA ARG A 65 -1.67 18.01 -18.80
C ARG A 65 -2.14 18.66 -17.51
N ILE A 66 -3.38 19.15 -17.46
CA ILE A 66 -3.95 19.78 -16.27
C ILE A 66 -4.02 18.77 -15.12
N ILE A 67 -4.48 17.54 -15.39
CA ILE A 67 -4.55 16.47 -14.38
C ILE A 67 -3.15 16.17 -13.80
N VAL A 68 -2.13 16.06 -14.64
CA VAL A 68 -0.74 15.80 -14.20
C VAL A 68 -0.17 16.99 -13.42
N ILE A 69 -0.38 18.23 -13.88
CA ILE A 69 0.08 19.46 -13.21
C ILE A 69 -0.54 19.58 -11.81
N PHE A 70 -1.81 19.21 -11.64
CA PHE A 70 -2.46 19.23 -10.34
C PHE A 70 -1.75 18.32 -9.33
N GLY A 71 -1.20 17.19 -9.79
CA GLY A 71 -0.38 16.29 -8.97
C GLY A 71 0.93 16.91 -8.45
N ALA A 72 1.44 17.97 -9.09
CA ALA A 72 2.64 18.67 -8.62
C ALA A 72 2.38 19.53 -7.37
N PHE A 73 1.14 19.97 -7.14
CA PHE A 73 0.80 20.84 -6.02
C PHE A 73 1.01 20.18 -4.64
N PRO A 74 0.50 18.96 -4.38
CA PRO A 74 0.81 18.23 -3.14
C PRO A 74 2.31 17.96 -2.96
N ALA A 75 3.05 17.73 -4.05
CA ALA A 75 4.49 17.48 -3.99
C ALA A 75 5.27 18.73 -3.52
N LEU A 76 4.93 19.92 -4.04
CA LEU A 76 5.51 21.19 -3.62
C LEU A 76 5.21 21.49 -2.14
N LEU A 77 3.97 21.24 -1.71
CA LEU A 77 3.57 21.42 -0.32
C LEU A 77 4.34 20.48 0.62
N THR A 78 4.52 19.23 0.19
CA THR A 78 5.30 18.23 0.94
C THR A 78 6.77 18.65 1.04
N TYR A 79 7.37 19.15 -0.05
CA TYR A 79 8.74 19.67 -0.04
C TYR A 79 8.89 20.81 0.98
N TYR A 80 7.98 21.78 0.97
CA TYR A 80 8.00 22.91 1.90
C TYR A 80 7.92 22.46 3.37
N TRP A 81 7.03 21.52 3.69
CA TRP A 81 6.91 21.01 5.07
C TRP A 81 8.06 20.11 5.47
N ARG A 82 8.62 19.33 4.53
CA ARG A 82 9.76 18.46 4.82
C ARG A 82 11.01 19.24 5.18
N MET A 83 11.22 20.41 4.58
CA MET A 83 12.32 21.31 4.95
C MET A 83 12.23 21.83 6.40
N LYS A 84 11.05 21.73 7.05
CA LYS A 84 10.82 22.21 8.41
C LYS A 84 10.81 21.10 9.47
N MET A 85 10.84 19.83 9.07
CA MET A 85 10.78 18.70 10.03
C MET A 85 12.18 18.34 10.58
N PRO A 86 12.33 18.16 11.91
CA PRO A 86 13.55 17.66 12.51
C PRO A 86 13.74 16.15 12.25
N GLU A 87 14.98 15.67 12.40
CA GLU A 87 15.35 14.26 12.20
C GLU A 87 14.84 13.33 13.30
N THR A 88 14.85 12.02 13.04
CA THR A 88 14.45 10.98 14.01
C THR A 88 15.40 10.87 15.18
N ALA A 89 14.93 11.15 16.39
CA ALA A 89 15.74 11.03 17.61
C ALA A 89 16.30 9.62 17.87
N ARG A 90 15.60 8.55 17.45
CA ARG A 90 16.15 7.18 17.49
C ARG A 90 17.35 7.01 16.56
N TYR A 91 17.31 7.55 15.34
CA TYR A 91 18.47 7.60 14.44
C TYR A 91 19.59 8.45 15.06
N THR A 92 19.28 9.62 15.60
CA THR A 92 20.26 10.51 16.24
C THR A 92 20.92 9.87 17.47
N ALA A 93 20.17 9.14 18.29
CA ALA A 93 20.67 8.45 19.48
C ALA A 93 21.46 7.17 19.15
N LEU A 94 20.90 6.29 18.33
CA LEU A 94 21.42 4.94 18.12
C LEU A 94 22.43 4.85 16.97
N VAL A 95 22.32 5.72 15.96
CA VAL A 95 23.17 5.70 14.76
C VAL A 95 24.16 6.86 14.77
N ALA A 96 23.69 8.09 14.99
CA ALA A 96 24.57 9.26 15.06
C ALA A 96 25.33 9.38 16.41
N LYS A 97 25.03 8.50 17.37
CA LYS A 97 25.63 8.45 18.73
C LYS A 97 25.58 9.80 19.47
N ASN A 98 24.58 10.63 19.21
CA ASN A 98 24.46 11.96 19.76
C ASN A 98 23.23 12.09 20.66
N ALA A 99 23.35 11.55 21.88
CA ALA A 99 22.25 11.48 22.86
C ALA A 99 21.65 12.85 23.23
N LYS A 100 22.45 13.93 23.21
CA LYS A 100 21.98 15.29 23.50
C LYS A 100 21.06 15.86 22.43
N GLN A 101 21.38 15.63 21.15
CA GLN A 101 20.54 16.10 20.05
C GLN A 101 19.27 15.25 19.94
N ALA A 102 19.35 13.95 20.24
CA ALA A 102 18.18 13.07 20.32
C ALA A 102 17.17 13.51 21.40
N ALA A 103 17.64 13.91 22.59
CA ALA A 103 16.76 14.42 23.65
C ALA A 103 16.06 15.73 23.24
N ALA A 104 16.77 16.63 22.56
CA ALA A 104 16.23 17.90 22.06
C ALA A 104 15.23 17.72 20.90
N ASP A 105 15.45 16.73 20.03
CA ASP A 105 14.52 16.40 18.94
C ASP A 105 13.27 15.66 19.47
N MET A 106 13.41 14.84 20.52
CA MET A 106 12.27 14.20 21.21
C MET A 106 11.38 15.22 21.93
N SER A 107 11.96 16.18 22.65
CA SER A 107 11.17 17.19 23.39
C SER A 107 10.33 18.06 22.45
N LYS A 108 10.85 18.38 21.26
CA LYS A 108 10.10 19.09 20.20
C LYS A 108 8.94 18.30 19.62
N VAL A 109 9.06 16.97 19.51
CA VAL A 109 8.06 16.12 18.86
C VAL A 109 7.01 15.60 19.84
N LEU A 110 7.39 15.33 21.10
CA LEU A 110 6.48 14.80 22.12
C LEU A 110 5.79 15.86 22.97
N GLN A 111 6.20 17.14 22.91
CA GLN A 111 5.75 18.20 23.83
C GLN A 111 5.81 17.80 25.32
N VAL A 112 6.78 16.95 25.68
CA VAL A 112 7.08 16.58 27.06
C VAL A 112 8.51 16.98 27.35
N GLU A 113 8.70 17.82 28.35
CA GLU A 113 10.01 18.08 28.96
C GLU A 113 10.46 16.79 29.65
N LEU A 114 11.29 16.00 28.96
CA LEU A 114 12.01 14.92 29.59
C LEU A 114 13.22 15.54 30.28
N GLU A 115 13.14 15.71 31.60
CA GLU A 115 14.29 16.00 32.44
C GLU A 115 15.34 14.90 32.27
N SER A 116 16.57 15.33 32.02
CA SER A 116 17.71 14.45 31.87
C SER A 116 18.12 13.89 33.22
N GLU A 117 17.57 12.74 33.62
CA GLU A 117 18.34 11.85 34.47
C GLU A 117 19.35 11.10 33.61
N PRO A 118 20.65 11.11 33.96
CA PRO A 118 21.65 10.29 33.30
C PRO A 118 21.47 8.86 33.79
N GLU A 119 20.31 8.26 33.49
CA GLU A 119 20.23 6.81 33.55
C GLU A 119 21.19 6.31 32.48
N LYS A 120 22.24 5.65 32.95
CA LYS A 120 23.29 5.08 32.12
C LYS A 120 22.59 4.34 30.98
N VAL A 121 22.61 4.93 29.79
CA VAL A 121 22.53 4.17 28.54
C VAL A 121 23.82 3.37 28.55
N ASP A 122 23.81 2.32 29.36
CA ASP A 122 24.86 1.35 29.40
C ASP A 122 24.96 0.93 27.95
N ALA A 123 26.14 1.18 27.39
CA ALA A 123 26.55 0.64 26.13
C ALA A 123 26.64 -0.88 26.34
N GLY A 124 25.48 -1.52 26.49
CA GLY A 124 25.30 -2.94 26.31
C GLY A 124 25.80 -3.19 24.92
N LYS A 125 27.05 -3.65 24.83
CA LYS A 125 27.64 -4.21 23.63
C LYS A 125 26.60 -5.18 23.10
N SER A 126 25.85 -4.75 22.07
CA SER A 126 24.94 -5.64 21.37
C SER A 126 25.79 -6.84 20.96
N LYS A 127 25.51 -8.00 21.54
CA LYS A 127 26.15 -9.28 21.19
C LYS A 127 25.82 -9.71 19.74
N ASN A 128 25.08 -8.89 18.99
CA ASN A 128 24.60 -9.13 17.64
C ASN A 128 25.17 -8.11 16.64
N ASP A 129 26.49 -8.02 16.54
CA ASP A 129 27.15 -7.25 15.47
C ASP A 129 27.24 -8.12 14.20
N PHE A 130 26.10 -8.33 13.54
CA PHE A 130 26.04 -9.06 12.26
C PHE A 130 25.65 -8.12 11.11
N GLY A 131 26.32 -8.27 9.96
CA GLY A 131 25.98 -7.59 8.73
C GLY A 131 24.87 -8.30 7.96
N LEU A 132 24.35 -7.63 6.92
CA LEU A 132 23.28 -8.12 6.04
C LEU A 132 23.60 -9.46 5.34
N PHE A 133 24.88 -9.68 5.03
CA PHE A 133 25.35 -10.89 4.34
C PHE A 133 25.95 -11.94 5.29
N THR A 134 25.78 -11.78 6.60
CA THR A 134 26.29 -12.73 7.58
C THR A 134 25.34 -13.92 7.72
N THR A 135 25.89 -15.13 7.90
CA THR A 135 25.12 -16.36 8.15
C THR A 135 24.15 -16.23 9.34
N SER A 136 24.53 -15.45 10.35
CA SER A 136 23.68 -15.12 11.50
C SER A 136 22.42 -14.34 11.11
N PHE A 137 22.52 -13.39 10.17
CA PHE A 137 21.35 -12.68 9.64
C PHE A 137 20.46 -13.62 8.84
N LEU A 138 21.04 -14.43 7.95
CA LEU A 138 20.27 -15.37 7.13
C LEU A 138 19.53 -16.40 8.00
N ARG A 139 20.16 -16.92 9.05
CA ARG A 139 19.55 -17.90 9.95
C ARG A 139 18.42 -17.31 10.80
N ARG A 140 18.51 -16.04 11.20
CA ARG A 140 17.53 -15.39 12.10
C ARG A 140 16.42 -14.63 11.37
N HIS A 141 16.75 -13.98 10.26
CA HIS A 141 15.85 -13.09 9.52
C HIS A 141 15.69 -13.47 8.03
N GLY A 142 16.38 -14.50 7.54
CA GLY A 142 16.30 -14.91 6.13
C GLY A 142 14.89 -15.33 5.70
N PHE A 143 14.21 -16.15 6.51
CA PHE A 143 12.81 -16.52 6.24
C PHE A 143 11.87 -15.32 6.32
N HIS A 144 12.10 -14.38 7.23
CA HIS A 144 11.31 -13.15 7.33
C HIS A 144 11.50 -12.28 6.09
N LEU A 145 12.74 -12.13 5.61
CA LEU A 145 13.05 -11.37 4.39
C LEU A 145 12.46 -12.04 3.15
N LEU A 146 12.51 -13.36 3.07
CA LEU A 146 11.84 -14.10 1.99
C LEU A 146 10.33 -13.88 2.04
N GLY A 147 9.72 -14.00 3.22
CA GLY A 147 8.30 -13.74 3.42
C GLY A 147 7.90 -12.33 3.00
N THR A 148 8.60 -11.29 3.46
CA THR A 148 8.28 -9.89 3.12
C THR A 148 8.52 -9.55 1.66
N THR A 149 9.60 -10.05 1.05
CA THR A 149 9.90 -9.82 -0.37
C THR A 149 8.90 -10.53 -1.27
N SER A 150 8.66 -11.83 -1.07
CA SER A 150 7.75 -12.62 -1.88
C SER A 150 6.30 -12.15 -1.78
N THR A 151 5.82 -11.82 -0.57
CA THR A 151 4.43 -11.34 -0.40
C THR A 151 4.22 -9.97 -1.02
N TRP A 152 5.18 -9.05 -0.93
CA TRP A 152 5.09 -7.74 -1.58
C TRP A 152 5.19 -7.87 -3.11
N PHE A 153 6.09 -8.71 -3.62
CA PHE A 153 6.20 -9.01 -5.06
C PHE A 153 4.89 -9.55 -5.64
N LEU A 154 4.32 -10.59 -5.01
CA LEU A 154 3.10 -11.24 -5.49
C LEU A 154 1.89 -10.32 -5.39
N LEU A 155 1.80 -9.56 -4.30
CA LEU A 155 0.78 -8.53 -4.17
C LEU A 155 0.88 -7.51 -5.30
N ASP A 156 2.06 -6.92 -5.54
CA ASP A 156 2.21 -5.83 -6.49
C ASP A 156 1.92 -6.31 -7.92
N ILE A 157 2.18 -7.59 -8.26
CA ILE A 157 1.69 -8.19 -9.51
C ILE A 157 0.17 -8.03 -9.58
N ALA A 158 -0.57 -8.58 -8.62
CA ALA A 158 -2.03 -8.58 -8.67
C ALA A 158 -2.61 -7.16 -8.58
N PHE A 159 -2.16 -6.39 -7.60
CA PHE A 159 -2.67 -5.06 -7.30
C PHE A 159 -2.46 -4.08 -8.45
N TYR A 160 -1.24 -3.99 -9.01
CA TYR A 160 -0.99 -3.07 -10.12
C TYR A 160 -1.63 -3.55 -11.42
N SER A 161 -1.62 -4.86 -11.72
CA SER A 161 -2.35 -5.39 -12.88
C SER A 161 -3.84 -5.02 -12.83
N GLN A 162 -4.48 -5.23 -11.68
CA GLN A 162 -5.88 -4.90 -11.51
C GLN A 162 -6.18 -3.41 -11.66
N ASN A 163 -5.30 -2.52 -11.16
CA ASN A 163 -5.48 -1.07 -11.28
C ASN A 163 -5.22 -0.57 -12.72
N LEU A 164 -4.16 -1.03 -13.38
CA LEU A 164 -3.78 -0.59 -14.74
C LEU A 164 -4.79 -1.05 -15.79
N PHE A 165 -5.21 -2.32 -15.71
CA PHE A 165 -6.09 -2.94 -16.72
C PHE A 165 -7.57 -2.93 -16.30
N GLN A 166 -7.91 -2.17 -15.27
CA GLN A 166 -9.28 -2.04 -14.77
C GLN A 166 -10.26 -1.62 -15.88
N LYS A 167 -9.86 -0.66 -16.72
CA LYS A 167 -10.69 -0.17 -17.84
C LYS A 167 -10.97 -1.28 -18.85
N ASP A 168 -9.98 -2.12 -19.13
CA ASP A 168 -10.08 -3.18 -20.14
C ASP A 168 -10.96 -4.31 -19.61
N ILE A 169 -10.84 -4.68 -18.32
CA ILE A 169 -11.71 -5.66 -17.65
C ILE A 169 -13.18 -5.20 -17.70
N PHE A 170 -13.46 -3.93 -17.37
CA PHE A 170 -14.83 -3.41 -17.38
C PHE A 170 -15.43 -3.26 -18.77
N THR A 171 -14.58 -2.96 -19.76
CA THR A 171 -14.99 -2.91 -21.16
C THR A 171 -15.31 -4.32 -21.67
N ALA A 172 -14.47 -5.32 -21.32
CA ALA A 172 -14.65 -6.71 -21.72
C ALA A 172 -15.94 -7.35 -21.16
N ILE A 173 -16.46 -6.82 -20.05
CA ILE A 173 -17.70 -7.29 -19.40
C ILE A 173 -18.92 -6.51 -19.87
N GLY A 174 -18.70 -5.40 -20.59
CA GLY A 174 -19.76 -4.53 -21.09
C GLY A 174 -20.36 -3.60 -20.03
N TRP A 175 -19.64 -3.34 -18.94
CA TRP A 175 -20.04 -2.30 -17.98
C TRP A 175 -19.60 -0.90 -18.45
N LEU A 176 -18.40 -0.81 -19.02
CA LEU A 176 -17.98 0.36 -19.79
C LEU A 176 -18.22 0.10 -21.28
N PRO A 177 -18.72 1.10 -22.03
CA PRO A 177 -18.86 0.99 -23.48
C PRO A 177 -17.47 0.91 -24.14
N PRO A 178 -17.35 0.31 -25.34
CA PRO A 178 -16.09 0.25 -26.06
C PRO A 178 -15.57 1.65 -26.42
N ALA A 179 -14.25 1.85 -26.36
CA ALA A 179 -13.59 3.13 -26.68
C ALA A 179 -14.03 3.72 -28.04
N LYS A 180 -14.30 2.85 -29.02
CA LYS A 180 -14.76 3.24 -30.36
C LYS A 180 -16.08 4.03 -30.37
N THR A 181 -16.94 3.79 -29.38
CA THR A 181 -18.27 4.40 -29.28
C THR A 181 -18.27 5.74 -28.55
N MET A 182 -17.12 6.20 -28.06
CA MET A 182 -16.97 7.43 -27.28
C MET A 182 -15.99 8.37 -27.95
N ASN A 183 -16.03 9.64 -27.56
CA ASN A 183 -14.92 10.56 -27.82
C ASN A 183 -13.82 10.40 -26.75
N ALA A 184 -12.63 10.94 -27.02
CA ALA A 184 -11.47 10.77 -26.13
C ALA A 184 -11.68 11.37 -24.73
N ILE A 185 -12.42 12.48 -24.62
CA ILE A 185 -12.67 13.16 -23.34
C ILE A 185 -13.75 12.41 -22.55
N GLU A 186 -14.79 11.95 -23.24
CA GLU A 186 -15.86 11.13 -22.69
C GLU A 186 -15.33 9.80 -22.15
N GLU A 187 -14.41 9.14 -22.88
CA GLU A 187 -13.75 7.92 -22.41
C GLU A 187 -13.05 8.17 -21.07
N VAL A 188 -12.27 9.25 -20.96
CA VAL A 188 -11.60 9.63 -19.70
C VAL A 188 -12.61 9.91 -18.60
N PHE A 189 -13.69 10.64 -18.89
CA PHE A 189 -14.74 10.92 -17.90
C PHE A 189 -15.40 9.65 -17.36
N ARG A 190 -15.80 8.72 -18.23
CA ARG A 190 -16.46 7.47 -17.83
C ARG A 190 -15.52 6.55 -17.05
N ILE A 191 -14.27 6.42 -17.49
CA ILE A 191 -13.24 5.63 -16.77
C ILE A 191 -12.95 6.25 -15.40
N ALA A 192 -12.74 7.56 -15.33
CA ALA A 192 -12.46 8.27 -14.09
C ALA A 192 -13.62 8.13 -13.09
N ARG A 193 -14.86 8.26 -13.56
CA ARG A 193 -16.06 8.03 -12.74
C ARG A 193 -16.12 6.61 -12.18
N ALA A 194 -15.88 5.61 -13.03
CA ALA A 194 -15.87 4.21 -12.64
C ALA A 194 -14.77 3.90 -11.60
N GLN A 195 -13.54 4.36 -11.84
CA GLN A 195 -12.41 4.16 -10.93
C GLN A 195 -12.63 4.90 -9.60
N THR A 196 -13.14 6.13 -9.63
CA THR A 196 -13.43 6.92 -8.42
C THR A 196 -14.51 6.27 -7.58
N LEU A 197 -15.57 5.73 -8.21
CA LEU A 197 -16.63 5.02 -7.51
C LEU A 197 -16.08 3.80 -6.75
N ILE A 198 -15.24 3.00 -7.42
CA ILE A 198 -14.61 1.84 -6.78
C ILE A 198 -13.65 2.28 -5.68
N ALA A 199 -12.86 3.33 -5.91
CA ALA A 199 -11.97 3.84 -4.89
C ALA A 199 -12.74 4.32 -3.63
N LEU A 200 -13.89 4.96 -3.82
CA LEU A 200 -14.75 5.47 -2.74
C LEU A 200 -15.41 4.34 -1.96
N CYS A 201 -15.95 3.33 -2.65
CA CYS A 201 -16.72 2.25 -2.02
C CYS A 201 -15.85 1.10 -1.51
N SER A 202 -14.60 0.98 -1.99
CA SER A 202 -13.76 -0.18 -1.72
C SER A 202 -12.37 0.20 -1.21
N THR A 203 -11.57 0.92 -2.02
CA THR A 203 -10.16 1.18 -1.69
C THR A 203 -9.99 1.98 -0.41
N VAL A 204 -10.70 3.11 -0.28
CA VAL A 204 -10.62 3.99 0.90
C VAL A 204 -11.16 3.32 2.16
N PRO A 205 -12.38 2.72 2.15
CA PRO A 205 -12.85 1.93 3.29
C PRO A 205 -11.88 0.82 3.67
N GLY A 206 -11.31 0.09 2.71
CA GLY A 206 -10.36 -0.99 2.99
C GLY A 206 -9.13 -0.52 3.77
N TYR A 207 -8.55 0.62 3.40
CA TYR A 207 -7.44 1.21 4.16
C TYR A 207 -7.84 1.55 5.59
N TRP A 208 -8.98 2.22 5.80
CA TRP A 208 -9.41 2.64 7.13
C TRP A 208 -9.83 1.47 8.02
N PHE A 209 -10.36 0.39 7.43
CA PHE A 209 -10.57 -0.86 8.15
C PHE A 209 -9.24 -1.46 8.61
N THR A 210 -8.18 -1.43 7.79
CA THR A 210 -6.84 -1.81 8.26
C THR A 210 -6.40 -0.92 9.40
N VAL A 211 -6.50 0.41 9.29
CA VAL A 211 -6.09 1.34 10.35
C VAL A 211 -6.78 1.01 11.68
N ALA A 212 -8.09 0.76 11.65
CA ALA A 212 -8.87 0.47 12.84
C ALA A 212 -8.56 -0.90 13.45
N LEU A 213 -8.25 -1.90 12.63
CA LEU A 213 -8.15 -3.31 13.07
C LEU A 213 -6.72 -3.84 13.16
N ILE A 214 -5.71 -3.16 12.63
CA ILE A 214 -4.31 -3.65 12.58
C ILE A 214 -3.71 -3.92 13.96
N ASP A 215 -4.06 -3.11 14.95
CA ASP A 215 -3.61 -3.30 16.34
C ASP A 215 -4.54 -4.24 17.14
N ILE A 216 -5.70 -4.62 16.60
CA ILE A 216 -6.67 -5.55 17.24
C ILE A 216 -6.53 -6.97 16.68
N MET A 217 -6.55 -7.15 15.36
CA MET A 217 -6.45 -8.45 14.70
C MET A 217 -5.00 -8.91 14.54
N GLY A 218 -4.06 -7.98 14.39
CA GLY A 218 -2.67 -8.28 14.07
C GLY A 218 -2.37 -8.24 12.56
N ARG A 219 -1.09 -8.16 12.22
CA ARG A 219 -0.65 -7.94 10.83
C ARG A 219 -0.75 -9.23 10.03
N PHE A 220 -0.42 -10.36 10.65
CA PHE A 220 -0.46 -11.67 10.00
C PHE A 220 -1.89 -12.07 9.64
N ALA A 221 -2.82 -11.91 10.59
CA ALA A 221 -4.23 -12.27 10.37
C ALA A 221 -4.87 -11.45 9.26
N ILE A 222 -4.62 -10.13 9.22
CA ILE A 222 -5.12 -9.23 8.17
C ILE A 222 -4.51 -9.61 6.81
N GLN A 223 -3.20 -9.86 6.75
CA GLN A 223 -2.54 -10.23 5.49
C GLN A 223 -3.07 -11.56 4.93
N LEU A 224 -3.21 -12.57 5.78
CA LEU A 224 -3.70 -13.90 5.39
C LEU A 224 -5.15 -13.83 4.89
N MET A 225 -6.01 -13.15 5.66
CA MET A 225 -7.41 -12.92 5.30
C MET A 225 -7.53 -12.16 3.97
N GLY A 226 -6.74 -11.10 3.77
CA GLY A 226 -6.75 -10.33 2.55
C GLY A 226 -6.40 -11.17 1.32
N PHE A 227 -5.27 -11.89 1.35
CA PHE A 227 -4.92 -12.81 0.27
C PHE A 227 -5.97 -13.91 0.04
N PHE A 228 -6.58 -14.42 1.12
CA PHE A 228 -7.67 -15.40 1.03
C PHE A 228 -8.87 -14.88 0.26
N PHE A 229 -9.45 -13.76 0.69
CA PHE A 229 -10.61 -13.21 0.00
C PHE A 229 -10.28 -12.72 -1.41
N MET A 230 -9.09 -12.15 -1.64
CA MET A 230 -8.64 -11.81 -2.99
C MET A 230 -8.58 -13.03 -3.91
N THR A 231 -8.09 -14.17 -3.39
CA THR A 231 -8.02 -15.43 -4.14
C THR A 231 -9.43 -15.95 -4.47
N VAL A 232 -10.30 -16.02 -3.47
CA VAL A 232 -11.69 -16.50 -3.62
C VAL A 232 -12.44 -15.64 -4.64
N PHE A 233 -12.34 -14.32 -4.53
CA PHE A 233 -13.05 -13.42 -5.45
C PHE A 233 -12.46 -13.46 -6.87
N MET A 234 -11.14 -13.57 -7.03
CA MET A 234 -10.54 -13.75 -8.36
C MET A 234 -11.04 -15.02 -9.05
N PHE A 235 -11.12 -16.14 -8.34
CA PHE A 235 -11.69 -17.37 -8.91
C PHE A 235 -13.20 -17.28 -9.13
N ALA A 236 -13.94 -16.62 -8.24
CA ALA A 236 -15.38 -16.38 -8.41
C ALA A 236 -15.70 -15.51 -9.63
N LEU A 237 -14.81 -14.57 -9.99
CA LEU A 237 -14.92 -13.77 -11.21
C LEU A 237 -14.50 -14.57 -12.46
N ALA A 238 -13.49 -15.42 -12.34
CA ALA A 238 -12.91 -16.11 -13.49
C ALA A 238 -13.63 -17.41 -13.90
N ILE A 239 -14.12 -18.21 -12.95
CA ILE A 239 -14.73 -19.52 -13.26
C ILE A 239 -16.04 -19.34 -14.05
N PRO A 240 -17.07 -18.64 -13.52
CA PRO A 240 -18.30 -18.34 -14.23
C PRO A 240 -18.19 -17.07 -15.10
N TYR A 241 -17.06 -16.83 -15.78
CA TYR A 241 -16.83 -15.60 -16.55
C TYR A 241 -17.97 -15.25 -17.55
N HIS A 242 -18.52 -16.25 -18.25
CA HIS A 242 -19.64 -16.04 -19.17
C HIS A 242 -20.93 -15.60 -18.47
N HIS A 243 -21.16 -16.02 -17.22
CA HIS A 243 -22.30 -15.55 -16.45
C HIS A 243 -22.22 -14.04 -16.19
N TRP A 244 -21.01 -13.51 -15.99
CA TRP A 244 -20.76 -12.10 -15.72
C TRP A 244 -20.89 -11.19 -16.94
N THR A 245 -20.70 -11.72 -18.16
CA THR A 245 -20.86 -10.94 -19.40
C THR A 245 -22.32 -10.65 -19.74
N LEU A 246 -23.27 -11.39 -19.14
CA LEU A 246 -24.70 -11.16 -19.30
C LEU A 246 -25.11 -9.86 -18.61
N GLU A 247 -25.93 -9.05 -19.29
CA GLU A 247 -26.32 -7.71 -18.84
C GLU A 247 -26.89 -7.68 -17.41
N ALA A 248 -27.73 -8.67 -17.07
CA ALA A 248 -28.33 -8.80 -15.74
C ALA A 248 -27.31 -8.96 -14.60
N ASN A 249 -26.11 -9.47 -14.88
CA ASN A 249 -25.12 -9.84 -13.86
C ASN A 249 -23.89 -8.93 -13.82
N ARG A 250 -23.76 -7.96 -14.74
CA ARG A 250 -22.59 -7.08 -14.83
C ARG A 250 -22.30 -6.33 -13.52
N ILE A 251 -23.36 -5.89 -12.84
CA ILE A 251 -23.23 -5.19 -11.54
C ILE A 251 -22.64 -6.13 -10.49
N GLY A 252 -23.04 -7.41 -10.48
CA GLY A 252 -22.49 -8.41 -9.56
C GLY A 252 -20.98 -8.62 -9.76
N PHE A 253 -20.52 -8.60 -11.02
CA PHE A 253 -19.08 -8.63 -11.30
C PHE A 253 -18.37 -7.42 -10.69
N VAL A 254 -18.90 -6.21 -10.92
CA VAL A 254 -18.32 -4.97 -10.39
C VAL A 254 -18.27 -5.00 -8.86
N VAL A 255 -19.29 -5.54 -8.19
CA VAL A 255 -19.32 -5.69 -6.73
C VAL A 255 -18.22 -6.63 -6.25
N ILE A 256 -18.11 -7.83 -6.82
CA ILE A 256 -17.07 -8.81 -6.40
C ILE A 256 -15.67 -8.31 -6.74
N TYR A 257 -15.49 -7.65 -7.88
CA TYR A 257 -14.22 -7.02 -8.26
C TYR A 257 -13.87 -5.88 -7.29
N SER A 258 -14.86 -5.08 -6.89
CA SER A 258 -14.68 -4.05 -5.86
C SER A 258 -14.31 -4.65 -4.51
N LEU A 259 -14.97 -5.73 -4.08
CA LEU A 259 -14.60 -6.45 -2.85
C LEU A 259 -13.15 -6.96 -2.90
N THR A 260 -12.65 -7.34 -4.07
CA THR A 260 -11.25 -7.74 -4.21
C THR A 260 -10.30 -6.59 -3.88
N PHE A 261 -10.57 -5.37 -4.34
CA PHE A 261 -9.80 -4.20 -3.92
C PHE A 261 -9.98 -3.89 -2.44
N PHE A 262 -11.17 -4.11 -1.88
CA PHE A 262 -11.42 -3.83 -0.47
C PHE A 262 -10.52 -4.70 0.39
N PHE A 263 -10.46 -6.01 0.14
CA PHE A 263 -9.59 -6.95 0.86
C PHE A 263 -8.11 -6.86 0.47
N ALA A 264 -7.78 -6.32 -0.71
CA ALA A 264 -6.39 -5.98 -1.01
C ALA A 264 -5.87 -4.88 -0.07
N ASN A 265 -6.69 -3.85 0.19
CA ASN A 265 -6.35 -2.73 1.07
C ASN A 265 -6.60 -3.05 2.56
N PHE A 266 -7.68 -3.78 2.86
CA PHE A 266 -7.94 -4.43 4.15
C PHE A 266 -7.20 -5.77 4.24
N GLY A 267 -5.88 -5.71 4.09
CA GLY A 267 -5.10 -6.91 3.84
C GLY A 267 -3.67 -6.61 3.41
N PRO A 268 -3.16 -7.34 2.41
CA PRO A 268 -1.75 -7.36 2.09
C PRO A 268 -1.16 -6.01 1.69
N ASN A 269 -1.91 -5.11 1.06
CA ASN A 269 -1.35 -3.83 0.61
C ASN A 269 -0.84 -2.96 1.75
N ALA A 270 -1.60 -2.87 2.85
CA ALA A 270 -1.16 -2.13 4.02
C ALA A 270 -0.15 -2.95 4.86
N THR A 271 -0.35 -4.27 5.00
CA THR A 271 0.51 -5.06 5.88
C THR A 271 1.90 -5.29 5.29
N THR A 272 2.06 -5.53 3.98
CA THR A 272 3.38 -5.70 3.34
C THR A 272 4.24 -4.44 3.45
N PHE A 273 3.62 -3.27 3.57
CA PHE A 273 4.31 -2.02 3.85
C PHE A 273 4.72 -1.89 5.33
N VAL A 274 3.83 -2.22 6.26
CA VAL A 274 4.05 -2.07 7.72
C VAL A 274 5.05 -3.11 8.26
N VAL A 275 4.89 -4.37 7.86
CA VAL A 275 5.59 -5.53 8.41
C VAL A 275 7.13 -5.43 8.33
N PRO A 276 7.75 -5.07 7.19
CA PRO A 276 9.21 -4.90 7.10
C PRO A 276 9.71 -3.75 7.99
N ALA A 277 8.89 -2.73 8.24
CA ALA A 277 9.28 -1.63 9.11
C ALA A 277 9.27 -2.02 10.60
N GLU A 278 8.61 -3.11 10.97
CA GLU A 278 8.46 -3.58 12.36
C GLU A 278 9.34 -4.79 12.71
N ILE A 279 9.68 -5.66 11.75
CA ILE A 279 10.40 -6.91 12.05
C ILE A 279 11.93 -6.75 12.08
N PHE A 280 12.49 -5.83 11.27
CA PHE A 280 13.94 -5.75 11.10
C PHE A 280 14.63 -4.88 12.16
N PRO A 281 15.87 -5.24 12.57
CA PRO A 281 16.68 -4.47 13.51
C PRO A 281 16.94 -3.06 13.00
N ALA A 282 17.02 -2.09 13.91
CA ALA A 282 17.10 -0.68 13.53
C ALA A 282 18.25 -0.37 12.56
N ARG A 283 19.39 -1.05 12.73
CA ARG A 283 20.57 -0.90 11.88
C ARG A 283 20.38 -1.36 10.43
N LEU A 284 19.57 -2.40 10.20
CA LEU A 284 19.36 -3.00 8.87
C LEU A 284 17.95 -2.74 8.31
N ARG A 285 17.08 -2.08 9.08
CA ARG A 285 15.67 -1.86 8.75
C ARG A 285 15.50 -1.15 7.42
N SER A 286 16.24 -0.08 7.18
CA SER A 286 16.15 0.70 5.94
C SER A 286 16.52 -0.15 4.72
N THR A 287 17.59 -0.94 4.80
CA THR A 287 18.03 -1.79 3.70
C THR A 287 17.07 -2.97 3.47
N CYS A 288 16.61 -3.65 4.51
CA CYS A 288 15.68 -4.78 4.38
C CYS A 288 14.30 -4.32 3.88
N HIS A 289 13.83 -3.17 4.35
CA HIS A 289 12.64 -2.52 3.82
C HIS A 289 12.85 -2.11 2.35
N GLY A 290 14.01 -1.55 2.01
CA GLY A 290 14.38 -1.21 0.63
C GLY A 290 14.39 -2.40 -0.32
N ILE A 291 14.95 -3.55 0.10
CA ILE A 291 14.93 -4.80 -0.67
C ILE A 291 13.49 -5.30 -0.85
N SER A 292 12.68 -5.28 0.20
CA SER A 292 11.27 -5.69 0.13
C SER A 292 10.46 -4.78 -0.79
N ALA A 293 10.65 -3.47 -0.71
CA ALA A 293 10.00 -2.48 -1.57
C ALA A 293 10.45 -2.60 -3.04
N ALA A 294 11.74 -2.83 -3.29
CA ALA A 294 12.26 -3.07 -4.64
C ALA A 294 11.66 -4.34 -5.26
N SER A 295 11.48 -5.40 -4.44
CA SER A 295 10.78 -6.62 -4.86
C SER A 295 9.32 -6.32 -5.23
N GLY A 296 8.59 -5.55 -4.41
CA GLY A 296 7.26 -5.05 -4.78
C GLY A 296 7.24 -4.36 -6.15
N LYS A 297 8.14 -3.40 -6.38
CA LYS A 297 8.22 -2.71 -7.68
C LYS A 297 8.57 -3.61 -8.85
N ALA A 298 9.43 -4.61 -8.65
CA ALA A 298 9.66 -5.64 -9.65
C ALA A 298 8.37 -6.42 -9.96
N GLY A 299 7.59 -6.75 -8.94
CA GLY A 299 6.25 -7.35 -9.08
C GLY A 299 5.30 -6.47 -9.87
N ALA A 300 5.27 -5.16 -9.60
CA ALA A 300 4.43 -4.20 -10.33
C ALA A 300 4.80 -4.13 -11.83
N ILE A 301 6.10 -4.18 -12.15
CA ILE A 301 6.60 -4.24 -13.54
C ILE A 301 6.14 -5.54 -14.22
N VAL A 302 6.32 -6.68 -13.55
CA VAL A 302 5.85 -7.99 -14.05
C VAL A 302 4.33 -7.98 -14.25
N GLY A 303 3.57 -7.39 -13.34
CA GLY A 303 2.13 -7.24 -13.46
C GLY A 303 1.73 -6.34 -14.63
N ALA A 304 2.39 -5.20 -14.80
CA ALA A 304 2.08 -4.25 -15.87
C ALA A 304 2.32 -4.86 -17.26
N PHE A 305 3.50 -5.44 -17.51
CA PHE A 305 3.81 -6.03 -18.82
C PHE A 305 3.21 -7.42 -18.98
N GLY A 306 3.34 -8.28 -17.96
CA GLY A 306 2.89 -9.66 -18.00
C GLY A 306 1.38 -9.78 -18.16
N PHE A 307 0.60 -8.96 -17.47
CA PHE A 307 -0.85 -8.95 -17.64
C PHE A 307 -1.23 -8.50 -19.06
N GLN A 308 -0.59 -7.46 -19.59
CA GLN A 308 -0.88 -6.98 -20.94
C GLN A 308 -0.67 -8.06 -22.01
N TYR A 309 0.43 -8.80 -21.94
CA TYR A 309 0.71 -9.90 -22.87
C TYR A 309 -0.25 -11.08 -22.64
N ALA A 310 -0.53 -11.43 -21.39
CA ALA A 310 -1.45 -12.50 -21.06
C ALA A 310 -2.89 -12.21 -21.50
N GLU A 311 -3.37 -10.98 -21.31
CA GLU A 311 -4.71 -10.56 -21.72
C GLU A 311 -4.87 -10.62 -23.25
N LYS A 312 -3.92 -10.09 -24.02
CA LYS A 312 -3.94 -10.16 -25.48
C LYS A 312 -3.86 -11.58 -26.04
N GLY A 313 -3.07 -12.46 -25.41
CA GLY A 313 -2.84 -13.83 -25.91
C GLY A 313 -3.83 -14.87 -25.40
N LEU A 314 -4.25 -14.75 -24.14
CA LEU A 314 -5.04 -15.76 -23.41
C LEU A 314 -6.47 -15.29 -23.08
N GLY A 315 -6.73 -13.99 -23.15
CA GLY A 315 -8.01 -13.36 -22.82
C GLY A 315 -8.20 -13.12 -21.31
N VAL A 316 -9.08 -12.18 -20.99
CA VAL A 316 -9.35 -11.70 -19.62
C VAL A 316 -9.64 -12.83 -18.63
N LYS A 317 -10.45 -13.83 -19.02
CA LYS A 317 -10.77 -14.98 -18.15
C LYS A 317 -9.53 -15.68 -17.62
N LYS A 318 -8.60 -16.07 -18.50
CA LYS A 318 -7.39 -16.82 -18.11
C LYS A 318 -6.45 -15.93 -17.30
N THR A 319 -6.38 -14.63 -17.63
CA THR A 319 -5.57 -13.69 -16.87
C THR A 319 -6.09 -13.50 -15.43
N LEU A 320 -7.40 -13.46 -15.22
CA LEU A 320 -7.99 -13.45 -13.87
C LEU A 320 -7.67 -14.73 -13.07
N ILE A 321 -7.63 -15.90 -13.72
CA ILE A 321 -7.17 -17.15 -13.08
C ILE A 321 -5.71 -17.03 -12.64
N ILE A 322 -4.83 -16.51 -13.52
CA ILE A 322 -3.41 -16.30 -13.19
C ILE A 322 -3.28 -15.38 -11.97
N LEU A 323 -4.02 -14.27 -11.92
CA LEU A 323 -4.03 -13.39 -10.75
C LEU A 323 -4.53 -14.08 -9.49
N GLY A 324 -5.57 -14.91 -9.59
CA GLY A 324 -6.05 -15.74 -8.48
C GLY A 324 -4.98 -16.69 -7.95
N VAL A 325 -4.20 -17.33 -8.84
CA VAL A 325 -3.07 -18.20 -8.44
C VAL A 325 -1.95 -17.39 -7.79
N VAL A 326 -1.62 -16.21 -8.32
CA VAL A 326 -0.60 -15.32 -7.71
C VAL A 326 -1.02 -14.90 -6.29
N ASN A 327 -2.30 -14.56 -6.08
CA ASN A 327 -2.83 -14.25 -4.75
C ASN A 327 -2.78 -15.47 -3.82
N ALA A 328 -3.08 -16.66 -4.32
CA ALA A 328 -2.99 -17.89 -3.54
C ALA A 328 -1.54 -18.17 -3.09
N LEU A 329 -0.56 -17.97 -3.99
CA LEU A 329 0.86 -18.04 -3.63
C LEU A 329 1.21 -17.00 -2.56
N GLY A 330 0.71 -15.78 -2.67
CA GLY A 330 0.89 -14.73 -1.67
C GLY A 330 0.36 -15.14 -0.28
N MET A 331 -0.77 -15.86 -0.25
CA MET A 331 -1.31 -16.46 0.97
C MET A 331 -0.34 -17.47 1.59
N PHE A 332 0.23 -18.37 0.80
CA PHE A 332 1.18 -19.38 1.31
C PHE A 332 2.48 -18.73 1.81
N PHE A 333 3.02 -17.75 1.10
CA PHE A 333 4.23 -17.03 1.54
C PHE A 333 3.96 -16.15 2.77
N THR A 334 2.71 -15.76 3.02
CA THR A 334 2.33 -15.05 4.26
C THR A 334 2.59 -15.91 5.50
N LEU A 335 2.56 -17.24 5.41
CA LEU A 335 2.88 -18.14 6.52
C LEU A 335 4.34 -17.99 7.02
N LEU A 336 5.23 -17.40 6.21
CA LEU A 336 6.61 -17.10 6.60
C LEU A 336 6.77 -15.77 7.33
N VAL A 337 5.70 -14.96 7.39
CA VAL A 337 5.72 -13.64 8.01
C VAL A 337 5.36 -13.77 9.50
N PRO A 338 6.23 -13.33 10.42
CA PRO A 338 5.94 -13.38 11.85
C PRO A 338 4.93 -12.29 12.26
N GLU A 339 4.12 -12.58 13.29
CA GLU A 339 3.23 -11.59 13.90
C GLU A 339 4.02 -10.60 14.77
N SER A 340 3.89 -9.31 14.47
CA SER A 340 4.57 -8.19 15.14
C SER A 340 3.71 -7.48 16.19
N LYS A 341 2.42 -7.82 16.29
CA LYS A 341 1.48 -7.19 17.24
C LYS A 341 1.96 -7.30 18.68
N GLY A 342 1.96 -6.16 19.38
CA GLY A 342 2.20 -6.07 20.82
C GLY A 342 3.66 -6.24 21.26
N LYS A 343 4.58 -6.54 20.32
CA LYS A 343 6.00 -6.72 20.59
C LYS A 343 6.79 -5.44 20.34
N SER A 344 7.77 -5.17 21.19
CA SER A 344 8.68 -4.05 20.97
C SER A 344 9.53 -4.26 19.71
N LEU A 345 10.09 -3.18 19.14
CA LEU A 345 10.97 -3.31 17.97
C LEU A 345 12.21 -4.14 18.33
N GLU A 346 12.67 -3.96 19.57
CA GLU A 346 13.84 -4.59 20.15
C GLU A 346 13.59 -6.09 20.42
N GLU A 347 12.40 -6.47 20.89
CA GLU A 347 11.97 -7.87 20.99
C GLU A 347 11.85 -8.55 19.62
N MET A 348 11.28 -7.84 18.62
CA MET A 348 11.13 -8.38 17.27
C MET A 348 12.46 -8.55 16.53
N SER A 349 13.38 -7.61 16.75
CA SER A 349 14.72 -7.65 16.17
C SER A 349 15.70 -8.55 16.94
N GLY A 350 15.36 -8.94 18.17
CA GLY A 350 16.28 -9.63 19.06
C GLY A 350 17.40 -8.74 19.59
N GLU A 351 17.17 -7.42 19.63
CA GLU A 351 18.02 -6.42 20.30
C GLU A 351 17.63 -6.24 21.79
N GLY A 352 16.45 -6.72 22.20
CA GLY A 352 16.07 -6.84 23.61
C GLY A 352 16.84 -8.01 24.23
N GLY A 353 17.65 -7.73 25.25
CA GLY A 353 18.32 -8.77 26.02
C GLY A 353 17.31 -9.75 26.63
N ASP A 354 17.68 -11.02 26.69
CA ASP A 354 16.98 -12.05 27.44
C ASP A 354 17.06 -11.72 28.95
N ASP A 355 16.30 -10.73 29.42
CA ASP A 355 15.98 -10.57 30.85
C ASP A 355 14.55 -11.07 31.09
N GLU A 356 14.41 -12.40 31.03
CA GLU A 356 13.38 -13.08 31.83
C GLU A 356 13.76 -12.92 33.31
N GLY A 357 13.26 -11.87 33.96
CA GLY A 357 13.51 -11.65 35.38
C GLY A 357 12.72 -10.49 35.96
N GLN A 358 11.50 -10.77 36.45
CA GLN A 358 10.77 -10.04 37.49
C GLN A 358 11.16 -8.58 37.76
N SER A 359 10.30 -7.64 37.33
CA SER A 359 9.88 -6.55 38.22
C SER A 359 8.54 -5.98 37.77
N THR A 360 7.50 -6.35 38.51
CA THR A 360 6.28 -5.57 38.67
C THR A 360 6.66 -4.15 39.10
N ILE A 361 6.62 -3.19 38.18
CA ILE A 361 6.62 -1.78 38.53
C ILE A 361 5.18 -1.29 38.41
N GLU A 362 4.54 -1.19 39.58
CA GLU A 362 3.25 -0.53 39.76
C GLU A 362 3.28 0.87 39.14
N SER A 363 2.33 1.15 38.27
CA SER A 363 2.06 2.51 37.78
C SER A 363 1.49 3.35 38.94
N ARG A 364 2.34 4.03 39.68
CA ARG A 364 1.92 5.17 40.49
C ARG A 364 1.92 6.42 39.62
N THR A 365 0.74 6.77 39.11
CA THR A 365 0.43 8.11 38.62
C THR A 365 0.44 9.08 39.80
N VAL A 366 1.25 10.14 39.71
CA VAL A 366 1.12 11.32 40.57
C VAL A 366 0.39 12.39 39.77
N PRO A 367 -0.67 13.03 40.32
CA PRO A 367 -1.42 14.04 39.61
C PRO A 367 -0.73 15.41 39.75
N VAL A 368 -0.58 16.14 38.64
CA VAL A 368 -1.05 17.53 38.46
C VAL A 368 -1.35 17.73 36.98
#